data_AF-A0A1I5CI95-F1
#
_entry.id   AF-A0A1I5CI95-F1
#
_cell.length_a   1.000
_cell.length_b   1.000
_cell.length_c   1.000
_cell.angle_alpha   90.00
_cell.angle_beta   90.00
_cell.angle_gamma   90.00
#
_symmetry.space_group_name_H-M   'P 1'
#
loop_
_entity.id
_entity.type
_entity.pdbx_description
1 polymer ?
#
loop_
_entity_poly.entity_id
_entity_poly.type
_entity_poly.pdbx_seq_one_letter_code
_entity_poly.pdbx_strand_id
1 'polypeptide(L)'
;MASVLTQSLVEFMESVALANGGRWDHHAYCYLNFQTSVQVAVEEGDSFGALPGAFSTTKQFFKWAKLNELIKVSVGTPSNPAFMTHGVDNSSFNLRGSSFIWVKATSSKYRVALLAWLNYLRDDRKLFEVQGRAAIVYERVAASVEAGAIRKKVSPGRRAKLVKIFRAMAARCQIASSSEQAAIKDSHLLKPFDSTLDADHVINKKSLKDLPHAWVMLAPVIASSNRRFGLAVEQYAVPFTAQQGPIGLDAVTTFKLFAATFPSTANTLDKQVTAFRKRFIPRGPGLKAELETVADKLRGFVDRTNTTFIR
;
A
#
# COMPACT_ATOMS: atom_id res chain seq x y z
N MET A 1 -12.03 -16.12 -9.22
CA MET A 1 -12.75 -14.89 -9.59
C MET A 1 -13.09 -14.11 -8.32
N ALA A 2 -12.87 -12.79 -8.30
CA ALA A 2 -13.26 -11.96 -7.15
C ALA A 2 -14.79 -11.93 -7.00
N SER A 3 -15.28 -11.88 -5.76
CA SER A 3 -16.72 -11.76 -5.52
C SER A 3 -17.25 -10.44 -6.08
N VAL A 4 -18.54 -10.37 -6.42
CA VAL A 4 -19.15 -9.12 -6.93
C VAL A 4 -19.04 -7.98 -5.90
N LEU A 5 -19.03 -8.31 -4.60
CA LEU A 5 -18.79 -7.36 -3.53
C LEU A 5 -17.38 -6.79 -3.58
N THR A 6 -16.38 -7.68 -3.64
CA THR A 6 -14.96 -7.31 -3.75
C THR A 6 -14.73 -6.43 -4.98
N GLN A 7 -15.31 -6.79 -6.13
CA GLN A 7 -15.15 -6.01 -7.35
C GLN A 7 -15.76 -4.60 -7.23
N SER A 8 -16.94 -4.46 -6.62
CA SER A 8 -17.55 -3.14 -6.44
C SER A 8 -16.80 -2.29 -5.41
N LEU A 9 -16.25 -2.91 -4.36
CA LEU A 9 -15.36 -2.27 -3.41
C LEU A 9 -14.07 -1.76 -4.09
N VAL A 10 -13.43 -2.59 -4.91
CA VAL A 10 -12.24 -2.19 -5.69
C VAL A 10 -12.56 -0.98 -6.58
N GLU A 11 -13.64 -1.03 -7.35
CA GLU A 11 -14.03 0.09 -8.23
C GLU A 11 -14.36 1.36 -7.43
N PHE A 12 -14.98 1.23 -6.25
CA PHE A 12 -15.24 2.36 -5.36
C PHE A 12 -13.93 2.98 -4.84
N MET A 13 -13.03 2.16 -4.30
CA MET A 13 -11.73 2.59 -3.78
C MET A 13 -10.89 3.27 -4.88
N GLU A 14 -10.90 2.73 -6.09
CA GLU A 14 -10.24 3.35 -7.25
C GLU A 14 -10.86 4.70 -7.62
N SER A 15 -12.20 4.79 -7.62
CA SER A 15 -12.91 6.04 -7.90
C SER A 15 -12.59 7.11 -6.85
N VAL A 16 -12.59 6.76 -5.57
CA VAL A 16 -12.22 7.68 -4.48
C VAL A 16 -10.75 8.07 -4.60
N ALA A 17 -9.88 7.11 -4.94
CA ALA A 17 -8.46 7.37 -5.09
C ALA A 17 -8.16 8.37 -6.20
N LEU A 18 -8.83 8.22 -7.34
CA LEU A 18 -8.71 9.13 -8.48
C LEU A 18 -9.24 10.52 -8.13
N ALA A 19 -10.40 10.61 -7.45
CA ALA A 19 -10.98 11.89 -7.04
C ALA A 19 -10.07 12.67 -6.08
N ASN A 20 -9.39 11.97 -5.16
CA ASN A 20 -8.53 12.57 -4.15
C ASN A 20 -7.05 12.65 -4.56
N GLY A 21 -6.70 12.23 -5.78
CA GLY A 21 -5.32 12.23 -6.25
C GLY A 21 -4.36 11.33 -5.46
N GLY A 22 -4.86 10.28 -4.81
CA GLY A 22 -4.06 9.32 -4.02
C GLY A 22 -4.92 8.21 -3.45
N ARG A 23 -4.35 7.09 -2.99
CA ARG A 23 -5.16 5.89 -2.66
C ARG A 23 -5.81 5.99 -1.26
N TRP A 24 -7.14 6.06 -1.21
CA TRP A 24 -7.91 6.11 0.04
C TRP A 24 -9.25 5.36 -0.10
N ASP A 25 -9.47 4.27 0.65
CA ASP A 25 -10.63 4.03 1.56
C ASP A 25 -10.58 2.63 2.24
N HIS A 26 -11.47 2.41 3.23
CA HIS A 26 -11.69 1.30 4.19
C HIS A 26 -10.42 0.73 4.83
N HIS A 27 -9.51 0.22 4.01
CA HIS A 27 -8.12 -0.05 4.39
C HIS A 27 -7.31 1.23 4.42
N ALA A 28 -8.00 2.39 4.38
CA ALA A 28 -7.45 3.70 4.67
C ALA A 28 -6.46 3.60 5.81
N TYR A 29 -6.71 2.79 6.85
CA TYR A 29 -5.71 2.63 7.91
C TYR A 29 -4.43 1.92 7.50
N CYS A 30 -4.47 0.72 6.91
CA CYS A 30 -3.24 0.01 6.53
C CYS A 30 -2.46 0.78 5.46
N TYR A 31 -3.17 1.34 4.47
CA TYR A 31 -2.52 2.14 3.42
C TYR A 31 -2.01 3.49 3.94
N LEU A 32 -2.79 4.22 4.76
CA LEU A 32 -2.33 5.46 5.40
C LEU A 32 -1.20 5.20 6.36
N ASN A 33 -1.28 4.16 7.20
CA ASN A 33 -0.23 3.81 8.13
C ASN A 33 1.07 3.48 7.37
N PHE A 34 0.98 2.71 6.30
CA PHE A 34 2.11 2.48 5.40
C PHE A 34 2.65 3.80 4.82
N GLN A 35 1.80 4.63 4.21
CA GLN A 35 2.22 5.89 3.59
C GLN A 35 2.80 6.89 4.59
N THR A 36 2.18 7.05 5.75
CA THR A 36 2.67 7.89 6.85
C THR A 36 3.99 7.36 7.38
N SER A 37 4.13 6.03 7.52
CA SER A 37 5.40 5.41 7.92
C SER A 37 6.50 5.71 6.90
N VAL A 38 6.21 5.61 5.59
CA VAL A 38 7.15 6.00 4.53
C VAL A 38 7.45 7.49 4.60
N GLN A 39 6.42 8.33 4.72
CA GLN A 39 6.55 9.78 4.74
C GLN A 39 7.46 10.24 5.89
N VAL A 40 7.20 9.79 7.12
CA VAL A 40 8.02 10.11 8.29
C VAL A 40 9.47 9.65 8.08
N ALA A 41 9.68 8.41 7.64
CA ALA A 41 11.03 7.89 7.42
C ALA A 41 11.84 8.66 6.38
N VAL A 42 11.17 9.14 5.33
CA VAL A 42 11.79 9.89 4.24
C VAL A 42 12.03 11.35 4.62
N GLU A 43 11.06 12.02 5.25
CA GLU A 43 11.19 13.42 5.70
C GLU A 43 12.27 13.57 6.75
N GLU A 44 12.30 12.66 7.73
CA GLU A 44 13.27 12.68 8.82
C GLU A 44 14.66 12.20 8.38
N GLY A 45 14.71 11.34 7.35
CA GLY A 45 15.96 10.89 6.74
C GLY A 45 16.52 11.82 5.67
N ASP A 46 15.79 12.87 5.30
CA ASP A 46 16.07 13.80 4.18
C ASP A 46 16.42 13.12 2.84
N SER A 47 15.93 11.90 2.61
CA SER A 47 16.10 11.17 1.34
C SER A 47 15.18 9.95 1.29
N PHE A 48 14.67 9.62 0.11
CA PHE A 48 14.00 8.34 -0.13
C PHE A 48 14.94 7.15 0.14
N GLY A 49 16.23 7.29 -0.14
CA GLY A 49 17.24 6.26 0.07
C GLY A 49 17.50 5.92 1.54
N ALA A 50 17.08 6.79 2.48
CA ALA A 50 17.22 6.56 3.92
C ALA A 50 16.31 5.43 4.43
N LEU A 51 15.20 5.15 3.74
CA LEU A 51 14.33 4.02 4.03
C LEU A 51 14.68 2.84 3.13
N PRO A 52 15.12 1.69 3.68
CA PRO A 52 15.32 0.50 2.87
C PRO A 52 14.01 -0.01 2.27
N GLY A 53 14.02 -0.35 0.98
CA GLY A 53 12.97 -1.15 0.34
C GLY A 53 13.29 -2.65 0.38
N ALA A 54 14.57 -3.02 0.48
CA ALA A 54 15.01 -4.40 0.59
C ALA A 54 16.40 -4.56 1.21
N PHE A 55 16.72 -5.79 1.59
CA PHE A 55 18.03 -6.22 2.07
C PHE A 55 18.41 -7.51 1.34
N SER A 56 19.65 -7.61 0.87
CA SER A 56 20.13 -8.80 0.14
C SER A 56 20.21 -10.05 1.03
N THR A 57 20.34 -9.88 2.35
CA THR A 57 20.50 -11.00 3.30
C THR A 57 19.70 -10.83 4.59
N THR A 58 19.42 -11.94 5.29
CA THR A 58 18.83 -11.92 6.63
C THR A 58 19.71 -11.17 7.65
N LYS A 59 21.04 -11.33 7.56
CA LYS A 59 21.99 -10.66 8.45
C LYS A 59 21.89 -9.14 8.33
N GLN A 60 21.80 -8.61 7.11
CA GLN A 60 21.61 -7.17 6.88
C GLN A 60 20.28 -6.68 7.44
N PHE A 61 19.16 -7.36 7.16
CA PHE A 61 17.85 -6.99 7.68
C PHE A 61 17.84 -6.94 9.22
N PHE A 62 18.34 -7.99 9.87
CA PHE A 62 18.37 -8.04 11.34
C PHE A 62 19.35 -7.05 11.96
N LYS A 63 20.48 -6.80 11.32
CA LYS A 63 21.42 -5.75 11.74
C LYS A 63 20.77 -4.38 11.66
N TRP A 64 20.12 -4.04 10.55
CA TRP A 64 19.41 -2.77 10.39
C TRP A 64 18.32 -2.60 11.45
N ALA A 65 17.45 -3.59 11.63
CA ALA A 65 16.38 -3.51 12.63
C ALA A 65 16.93 -3.37 14.06
N LYS A 66 18.06 -4.04 14.38
CA LYS A 66 18.72 -3.91 15.69
C LYS A 66 19.33 -2.50 15.88
N LEU A 67 20.03 -1.99 14.86
CA LEU A 67 20.67 -0.67 14.92
C LEU A 67 19.65 0.47 15.08
N ASN A 68 18.44 0.28 14.57
CA ASN A 68 17.35 1.27 14.68
C ASN A 68 16.41 0.99 15.86
N GLU A 69 16.76 0.04 16.73
CA GLU A 69 15.98 -0.38 17.91
C GLU A 69 14.50 -0.66 17.59
N LEU A 70 14.24 -1.34 16.46
CA LEU A 70 12.88 -1.69 16.04
C LEU A 70 12.42 -2.98 16.74
N ILE A 71 11.17 -2.99 17.20
CA ILE A 71 10.50 -4.22 17.59
C ILE A 71 10.28 -5.07 16.33
N LYS A 72 10.62 -6.35 16.41
CA LYS A 72 10.39 -7.33 15.35
C LYS A 72 9.39 -8.38 15.83
N VAL A 73 8.29 -8.53 15.10
CA VAL A 73 7.27 -9.56 15.38
C VAL A 73 7.26 -10.56 14.23
N SER A 74 7.43 -11.85 14.54
CA SER A 74 7.28 -12.91 13.54
C SER A 74 5.79 -13.12 13.25
N VAL A 75 5.39 -12.94 12.01
CA VAL A 75 4.00 -13.14 11.54
C VAL A 75 3.89 -14.14 10.40
N GLY A 76 5.02 -14.73 10.00
CA GLY A 76 5.09 -15.81 9.03
C GLY A 76 5.07 -17.20 9.67
N THR A 77 5.10 -18.22 8.82
CA THR A 77 5.33 -19.61 9.24
C THR A 77 6.82 -19.95 9.08
N PRO A 78 7.32 -21.04 9.70
CA PRO A 78 8.70 -21.48 9.47
C PRO A 78 9.03 -21.70 7.98
N SER A 79 8.06 -22.22 7.22
CA SER A 79 8.16 -22.44 5.77
C SER A 79 7.98 -21.16 4.94
N ASN A 80 7.50 -20.07 5.55
CA ASN A 80 7.31 -18.80 4.89
C ASN A 80 7.56 -17.64 5.86
N PRO A 81 8.84 -17.34 6.15
CA PRO A 81 9.19 -16.32 7.11
C PRO A 81 8.69 -14.93 6.69
N ALA A 82 8.06 -14.24 7.63
CA ALA A 82 7.63 -12.86 7.50
C ALA A 82 7.80 -12.15 8.85
N PHE A 83 8.28 -10.91 8.82
CA PHE A 83 8.46 -10.10 10.01
C PHE A 83 7.78 -8.76 9.84
N MET A 84 7.08 -8.34 10.88
CA MET A 84 6.72 -6.95 11.05
C MET A 84 7.81 -6.23 11.82
N THR A 85 8.18 -5.04 11.38
CA THR A 85 9.00 -4.11 12.17
C THR A 85 8.14 -2.95 12.63
N HIS A 86 8.29 -2.56 13.89
CA HIS A 86 7.62 -1.40 14.46
C HIS A 86 8.62 -0.52 15.21
N GLY A 87 8.60 0.78 14.94
CA GLY A 87 9.41 1.75 15.69
C GLY A 87 8.65 2.27 16.91
N VAL A 88 9.33 2.26 18.04
CA VAL A 88 8.87 2.71 19.36
C VAL A 88 9.65 3.94 19.82
N ASP A 89 9.40 4.43 21.02
CA ASP A 89 9.95 5.72 21.50
C ASP A 89 11.49 5.78 21.51
N ASN A 90 12.17 4.67 21.79
CA ASN A 90 13.63 4.58 21.76
C ASN A 90 14.20 4.30 20.36
N SER A 91 13.37 3.94 19.39
CA SER A 91 13.82 3.74 18.00
C SER A 91 14.42 5.01 17.40
N SER A 92 15.21 4.82 16.34
CA SER A 92 15.75 5.92 15.53
C SER A 92 14.63 6.88 15.15
N PHE A 93 14.92 8.18 15.26
CA PHE A 93 13.92 9.24 15.17
C PHE A 93 13.06 9.15 13.91
N ASN A 94 13.69 8.87 12.76
CA ASN A 94 13.02 8.71 11.47
C ASN A 94 12.12 7.47 11.37
N LEU A 95 12.20 6.51 12.29
CA LEU A 95 11.40 5.28 12.24
C LEU A 95 10.40 5.20 13.40
N ARG A 96 10.33 6.18 14.30
CA ARG A 96 9.37 6.18 15.41
C ARG A 96 7.93 6.16 14.90
N GLY A 97 7.11 5.27 15.45
CA GLY A 97 5.72 5.07 15.04
C GLY A 97 5.56 4.40 13.67
N SER A 98 6.65 4.10 12.95
CA SER A 98 6.58 3.43 11.66
C SER A 98 6.24 1.95 11.82
N SER A 99 5.54 1.38 10.85
CA SER A 99 5.27 -0.05 10.78
C SER A 99 5.41 -0.56 9.35
N PHE A 100 6.17 -1.65 9.18
CA PHE A 100 6.41 -2.26 7.87
C PHE A 100 6.38 -3.78 7.96
N ILE A 101 5.88 -4.44 6.91
CA ILE A 101 5.92 -5.89 6.75
C ILE A 101 7.03 -6.29 5.78
N TRP A 102 7.82 -7.28 6.19
CA TRP A 102 8.97 -7.79 5.45
C TRP A 102 8.80 -9.28 5.18
N VAL A 103 9.10 -9.68 3.95
CA VAL A 103 9.03 -11.09 3.53
C VAL A 103 10.28 -11.46 2.75
N LYS A 104 10.56 -12.76 2.65
CA LYS A 104 11.56 -13.26 1.70
C LYS A 104 11.12 -13.00 0.26
N ALA A 105 12.05 -12.59 -0.61
CA ALA A 105 11.79 -12.39 -2.03
C ALA A 105 11.21 -13.65 -2.71
N THR A 106 11.58 -14.83 -2.24
CA THR A 106 11.08 -16.13 -2.74
C THR A 106 9.74 -16.57 -2.15
N SER A 107 9.18 -15.84 -1.18
CA SER A 107 7.88 -16.20 -0.59
C SER A 107 6.77 -16.18 -1.64
N SER A 108 5.82 -17.10 -1.54
CA SER A 108 4.58 -17.11 -2.35
C SER A 108 3.35 -16.69 -1.56
N LYS A 109 3.52 -16.23 -0.32
CA LYS A 109 2.43 -15.96 0.65
C LYS A 109 2.40 -14.50 1.11
N TYR A 110 2.73 -13.56 0.23
CA TYR A 110 2.76 -12.13 0.57
C TYR A 110 1.43 -11.61 1.12
N ARG A 111 0.31 -12.05 0.52
CA ARG A 111 -1.03 -11.70 1.00
C ARG A 111 -1.28 -12.17 2.43
N VAL A 112 -0.79 -13.34 2.80
CA VAL A 112 -0.94 -13.86 4.18
C VAL A 112 -0.19 -12.96 5.16
N ALA A 113 1.05 -12.58 4.83
CA ALA A 113 1.83 -11.65 5.64
C ALA A 113 1.16 -10.27 5.77
N LEU A 114 0.59 -9.75 4.68
CA LEU A 114 -0.14 -8.48 4.68
C LEU A 114 -1.41 -8.54 5.55
N LEU A 115 -2.17 -9.64 5.48
CA LEU A 115 -3.36 -9.82 6.33
C LEU A 115 -2.98 -9.98 7.80
N ALA A 116 -1.85 -10.61 8.11
CA ALA A 116 -1.34 -10.66 9.48
C ALA A 116 -0.99 -9.25 10.00
N TRP A 117 -0.35 -8.43 9.18
CA TRP A 117 -0.11 -7.03 9.51
C TRP A 117 -1.40 -6.23 9.69
N LEU A 118 -2.38 -6.42 8.80
CA LEU A 118 -3.68 -5.77 8.92
C LEU A 118 -4.40 -6.16 10.21
N ASN A 119 -4.35 -7.42 10.62
CA ASN A 119 -4.97 -7.87 11.87
C ASN A 119 -4.28 -7.24 13.08
N TYR A 120 -2.95 -7.19 13.10
CA TYR A 120 -2.23 -6.45 14.14
C TYR A 120 -2.67 -4.98 14.23
N LEU A 121 -2.81 -4.31 13.08
CA LEU A 121 -3.30 -2.93 13.02
C LEU A 121 -4.77 -2.77 13.46
N ARG A 122 -5.59 -3.82 13.34
CA ARG A 122 -6.99 -3.82 13.82
C ARG A 122 -7.07 -3.98 15.32
N ASP A 123 -6.22 -4.83 15.90
CA ASP A 123 -6.16 -5.07 17.34
C ASP A 123 -5.80 -3.77 18.08
N ASP A 124 -4.86 -2.99 17.53
CA ASP A 124 -4.50 -1.65 18.02
C ASP A 124 -5.67 -0.65 18.01
N ARG A 125 -6.61 -0.81 17.06
CA ARG A 125 -7.70 0.14 16.78
C ARG A 125 -9.04 -0.23 17.38
N LYS A 126 -9.11 -1.36 18.09
CA LYS A 126 -10.35 -2.00 18.58
C LYS A 126 -11.27 -2.40 17.42
N LEU A 127 -11.63 -3.69 17.36
CA LEU A 127 -12.28 -4.23 16.17
C LEU A 127 -13.67 -3.60 15.92
N PHE A 128 -14.38 -3.18 16.97
CA PHE A 128 -15.69 -2.54 16.84
C PHE A 128 -15.62 -1.20 16.08
N GLU A 129 -14.56 -0.39 16.26
CA GLU A 129 -14.39 0.86 15.51
C GLU A 129 -14.14 0.59 14.03
N VAL A 130 -13.40 -0.48 13.73
CA VAL A 130 -13.13 -0.91 12.35
C VAL A 130 -14.44 -1.32 11.67
N GLN A 131 -15.33 -2.03 12.37
CA GLN A 131 -16.66 -2.37 11.86
C GLN A 131 -17.52 -1.12 11.60
N GLY A 132 -17.48 -0.12 12.50
CA GLY A 132 -18.21 1.14 12.30
C GLY A 132 -17.75 1.88 11.04
N ARG A 133 -16.44 1.95 10.80
CA ARG A 133 -15.89 2.53 9.56
C ARG A 133 -16.24 1.71 8.32
N ALA A 134 -16.24 0.38 8.43
CA ALA A 134 -16.66 -0.51 7.35
C ALA A 134 -18.14 -0.29 6.97
N ALA A 135 -19.02 -0.03 7.94
CA ALA A 135 -20.41 0.29 7.70
C ALA A 135 -20.57 1.53 6.82
N ILE A 136 -19.86 2.62 7.15
CA ILE A 136 -19.86 3.87 6.38
C ILE A 136 -19.40 3.62 4.94
N VAL A 137 -18.35 2.83 4.75
CA VAL A 137 -17.84 2.53 3.40
C VAL A 137 -18.84 1.71 2.60
N TYR A 138 -19.45 0.67 3.19
CA TYR A 138 -20.47 -0.10 2.49
C TYR A 138 -21.67 0.76 2.06
N GLU A 139 -22.09 1.72 2.87
CA GLU A 139 -23.16 2.65 2.49
C GLU A 139 -22.73 3.56 1.32
N ARG A 140 -21.50 4.07 1.34
CA ARG A 140 -20.96 4.88 0.23
C ARG A 140 -20.82 4.08 -1.07
N VAL A 141 -20.46 2.80 -0.97
CA VAL A 141 -20.44 1.88 -2.12
C VAL A 141 -21.86 1.69 -2.65
N ALA A 142 -22.85 1.48 -1.78
CA ALA A 142 -24.25 1.36 -2.18
C ALA A 142 -24.71 2.60 -2.96
N ALA A 143 -24.47 3.80 -2.41
CA ALA A 143 -24.80 5.07 -3.07
C ALA A 143 -24.08 5.22 -4.43
N SER A 144 -22.81 4.82 -4.51
CA SER A 144 -22.03 4.89 -5.76
C SER A 144 -22.52 3.90 -6.83
N VAL A 145 -22.97 2.71 -6.41
CA VAL A 145 -23.63 1.74 -7.30
C VAL A 145 -24.98 2.29 -7.76
N GLU A 146 -25.77 2.86 -6.86
CA GLU A 146 -27.10 3.44 -7.15
C GLU A 146 -26.97 4.57 -8.19
N ALA A 147 -26.03 5.49 -8.00
CA ALA A 147 -25.75 6.60 -8.90
C ALA A 147 -25.07 6.20 -10.22
N GLY A 148 -24.65 4.94 -10.38
CA GLY A 148 -23.95 4.48 -11.59
C GLY A 148 -22.51 4.99 -11.72
N ALA A 149 -21.93 5.55 -10.66
CA ALA A 149 -20.52 5.99 -10.64
C ALA A 149 -19.57 4.79 -10.81
N ILE A 150 -19.93 3.65 -10.21
CA ILE A 150 -19.26 2.36 -10.33
C ILE A 150 -20.21 1.31 -10.89
N ARG A 151 -19.67 0.15 -11.31
CA ARG A 151 -20.46 -0.94 -11.90
C ARG A 151 -21.31 -0.47 -13.09
N LYS A 152 -20.70 0.35 -13.97
CA LYS A 152 -21.39 1.05 -15.08
C LYS A 152 -22.16 0.12 -16.02
N LYS A 153 -21.65 -1.10 -16.24
CA LYS A 153 -22.22 -2.09 -17.18
C LYS A 153 -23.27 -3.03 -16.56
N VAL A 154 -23.71 -2.77 -15.33
CA VAL A 154 -24.70 -3.62 -14.65
C VAL A 154 -26.12 -3.15 -14.96
N SER A 155 -27.01 -4.08 -15.29
CA SER A 155 -28.43 -3.80 -15.59
C SER A 155 -29.18 -3.22 -14.38
N PRO A 156 -30.28 -2.45 -14.58
CA PRO A 156 -31.01 -1.83 -13.48
C PRO A 156 -31.45 -2.79 -12.37
N GLY A 157 -32.02 -3.95 -12.72
CA GLY A 157 -32.43 -4.95 -11.73
C GLY A 157 -31.26 -5.54 -10.92
N ARG A 158 -30.11 -5.78 -11.56
CA ARG A 158 -28.89 -6.23 -10.86
C ARG A 158 -28.30 -5.10 -10.00
N ARG A 159 -28.40 -3.85 -10.44
CA ARG A 159 -27.95 -2.66 -9.68
C ARG A 159 -28.74 -2.53 -8.38
N ALA A 160 -30.07 -2.56 -8.45
CA ALA A 160 -30.93 -2.51 -7.27
C ALA A 160 -30.62 -3.64 -6.27
N LYS A 161 -30.38 -4.86 -6.77
CA LYS A 161 -29.95 -6.00 -5.94
C LYS A 161 -28.61 -5.74 -5.24
N LEU A 162 -27.62 -5.19 -5.94
CA LEU A 162 -26.32 -4.85 -5.35
C LEU A 162 -26.44 -3.77 -4.28
N VAL A 163 -27.20 -2.71 -4.54
CA VAL A 163 -27.47 -1.64 -3.57
C VAL A 163 -28.06 -2.24 -2.29
N LYS A 164 -29.08 -3.10 -2.41
CA LYS A 164 -29.68 -3.77 -1.25
C LYS A 164 -28.68 -4.62 -0.47
N ILE A 165 -27.81 -5.37 -1.16
CA ILE A 165 -26.77 -6.17 -0.49
C ILE A 165 -25.80 -5.28 0.28
N PHE A 166 -25.32 -4.18 -0.33
CA PHE A 166 -24.37 -3.29 0.34
C PHE A 166 -24.99 -2.56 1.53
N ARG A 167 -26.22 -2.07 1.44
CA ARG A 167 -26.95 -1.48 2.59
C ARG A 167 -27.15 -2.50 3.71
N ALA A 168 -27.44 -3.77 3.37
CA ALA A 168 -27.54 -4.84 4.36
C ALA A 168 -26.19 -5.13 5.04
N MET A 169 -25.08 -5.12 4.29
CA MET A 169 -23.73 -5.25 4.86
C MET A 169 -23.40 -4.07 5.77
N ALA A 170 -23.75 -2.84 5.38
CA ALA A 170 -23.56 -1.63 6.19
C ALA A 170 -24.30 -1.75 7.53
N ALA A 171 -25.59 -2.12 7.50
CA ALA A 171 -26.38 -2.33 8.72
C ALA A 171 -25.79 -3.41 9.64
N ARG A 172 -25.31 -4.52 9.09
CA ARG A 172 -24.67 -5.59 9.88
C ARG A 172 -23.36 -5.13 10.51
N CYS A 173 -22.53 -4.40 9.78
CA CYS A 173 -21.31 -3.80 10.33
C CYS A 173 -21.62 -2.77 11.42
N GLN A 174 -22.69 -1.98 11.26
CA GLN A 174 -23.14 -1.04 12.28
C GLN A 174 -23.56 -1.75 13.57
N ILE A 175 -24.29 -2.86 13.46
CA ILE A 175 -24.62 -3.71 14.61
C ILE A 175 -23.35 -4.30 15.23
N ALA A 176 -22.44 -4.84 14.42
CA ALA A 176 -21.17 -5.39 14.91
C ALA A 176 -20.29 -4.34 15.60
N SER A 177 -20.46 -3.05 15.30
CA SER A 177 -19.72 -1.95 15.93
C SER A 177 -20.22 -1.59 17.34
N SER A 178 -21.28 -2.22 17.86
CA SER A 178 -21.84 -1.87 19.16
C SER A 178 -20.97 -2.29 20.36
N SER A 179 -20.13 -3.32 20.20
CA SER A 179 -19.23 -3.81 21.23
C SER A 179 -18.12 -4.67 20.63
N GLU A 180 -17.05 -4.88 21.39
CA GLU A 180 -15.92 -5.73 20.97
C GLU A 180 -16.37 -7.18 20.74
N GLN A 181 -17.24 -7.72 21.60
CA GLN A 181 -17.76 -9.09 21.45
C GLN A 181 -18.58 -9.26 20.16
N ALA A 182 -19.40 -8.27 19.82
CA ALA A 182 -20.16 -8.27 18.56
C ALA A 182 -19.20 -8.17 17.37
N ALA A 183 -18.18 -7.32 17.45
CA ALA A 183 -17.19 -7.13 16.41
C ALA A 183 -16.37 -8.40 16.13
N ILE A 184 -15.96 -9.12 17.19
CA ILE A 184 -15.25 -10.41 17.10
C ILE A 184 -16.15 -11.45 16.42
N LYS A 185 -17.40 -11.58 16.88
CA LYS A 185 -18.38 -12.53 16.35
C LYS A 185 -18.64 -12.32 14.86
N ASP A 186 -18.73 -11.07 14.42
CA ASP A 186 -19.03 -10.70 13.04
C ASP A 186 -17.78 -10.22 12.26
N SER A 187 -16.57 -10.62 12.67
CA SER A 187 -15.31 -10.26 12.01
C SER A 187 -15.26 -10.68 10.52
N HIS A 188 -15.99 -11.73 10.13
CA HIS A 188 -16.11 -12.16 8.73
C HIS A 188 -16.72 -11.09 7.81
N LEU A 189 -17.42 -10.08 8.34
CA LEU A 189 -17.96 -8.96 7.56
C LEU A 189 -16.85 -8.10 6.92
N LEU A 190 -15.63 -8.17 7.44
CA LEU A 190 -14.45 -7.50 6.90
C LEU A 190 -13.78 -8.29 5.77
N LYS A 191 -14.12 -9.57 5.59
CA LYS A 191 -13.52 -10.44 4.56
C LYS A 191 -13.64 -9.89 3.13
N PRO A 192 -14.77 -9.31 2.68
CA PRO A 192 -14.87 -8.72 1.35
C PRO A 192 -13.85 -7.60 1.15
N PHE A 193 -13.55 -6.84 2.19
CA PHE A 193 -12.49 -5.85 2.16
C PHE A 193 -11.11 -6.49 2.17
N ASP A 194 -10.82 -7.47 3.03
CA ASP A 194 -9.53 -8.20 3.01
C ASP A 194 -9.26 -8.81 1.63
N SER A 195 -10.35 -9.12 0.91
CA SER A 195 -10.32 -9.63 -0.45
C SER A 195 -9.88 -8.58 -1.49
N THR A 196 -10.02 -7.27 -1.21
CA THR A 196 -9.60 -6.15 -2.10
C THR A 196 -8.10 -5.86 -2.01
N LEU A 197 -7.47 -6.20 -0.88
CA LEU A 197 -6.04 -6.04 -0.71
C LEU A 197 -5.27 -7.11 -1.47
N ASP A 198 -4.24 -6.64 -2.14
CA ASP A 198 -3.15 -7.43 -2.65
C ASP A 198 -1.84 -6.90 -2.04
N ALA A 199 -0.80 -7.71 -2.12
CA ALA A 199 0.52 -7.36 -1.64
C ALA A 199 1.45 -7.21 -2.83
N ASP A 200 2.01 -6.01 -3.00
CA ASP A 200 3.07 -5.81 -3.97
C ASP A 200 4.38 -5.55 -3.25
N HIS A 201 5.47 -5.90 -3.91
CA HIS A 201 6.78 -5.48 -3.48
C HIS A 201 6.90 -3.98 -3.67
N VAL A 202 7.51 -3.31 -2.70
CA VAL A 202 7.86 -1.91 -2.88
C VAL A 202 8.87 -1.77 -4.02
N ILE A 203 9.77 -2.73 -4.16
CA ILE A 203 10.71 -2.81 -5.27
C ILE A 203 10.27 -3.83 -6.32
N ASN A 204 10.64 -3.66 -7.59
CA ASN A 204 10.21 -4.60 -8.64
C ASN A 204 10.75 -6.03 -8.37
N LYS A 205 9.87 -7.03 -8.40
CA LYS A 205 10.21 -8.45 -8.31
C LYS A 205 11.29 -8.90 -9.31
N LYS A 206 11.31 -8.35 -10.53
CA LYS A 206 12.34 -8.67 -11.54
C LYS A 206 13.75 -8.32 -11.03
N SER A 207 13.88 -7.26 -10.25
CA SER A 207 15.15 -6.80 -9.68
C SER A 207 15.68 -7.71 -8.56
N LEU A 208 14.92 -8.73 -8.16
CA LEU A 208 15.26 -9.63 -7.05
C LEU A 208 15.55 -11.06 -7.49
N LYS A 209 15.50 -11.35 -8.80
CA LYS A 209 15.74 -12.69 -9.34
C LYS A 209 17.08 -13.26 -8.91
N ASP A 210 18.10 -12.41 -8.84
CA ASP A 210 19.47 -12.78 -8.46
C ASP A 210 19.72 -12.69 -6.95
N LEU A 211 18.69 -12.35 -6.17
CA LEU A 211 18.74 -12.18 -4.71
C LEU A 211 17.67 -13.04 -4.01
N PRO A 212 17.69 -14.38 -4.15
CA PRO A 212 16.63 -15.25 -3.61
C PRO A 212 16.55 -15.22 -2.07
N HIS A 213 17.62 -14.80 -1.40
CA HIS A 213 17.67 -14.66 0.05
C HIS A 213 17.29 -13.26 0.55
N ALA A 214 16.94 -12.35 -0.35
CA ALA A 214 16.59 -10.99 0.01
C ALA A 214 15.32 -10.94 0.87
N TRP A 215 15.28 -9.93 1.75
CA TRP A 215 14.11 -9.49 2.48
C TRP A 215 13.59 -8.22 1.83
N VAL A 216 12.28 -8.15 1.61
CA VAL A 216 11.64 -7.08 0.84
C VAL A 216 10.45 -6.56 1.60
N MET A 217 10.29 -5.23 1.59
CA MET A 217 9.12 -4.57 2.14
C MET A 217 7.92 -4.79 1.21
N LEU A 218 6.76 -5.11 1.78
CA LEU A 218 5.50 -5.12 1.02
C LEU A 218 4.75 -3.81 1.21
N ALA A 219 4.15 -3.33 0.13
CA ALA A 219 3.13 -2.30 0.16
C ALA A 219 1.74 -2.97 0.10
N PRO A 220 0.80 -2.56 0.97
CA PRO A 220 -0.61 -2.89 0.77
C PRO A 220 -1.03 -2.20 -0.53
N VAL A 221 -1.67 -2.90 -1.46
CA VAL A 221 -2.22 -2.28 -2.67
C VAL A 221 -3.60 -2.82 -2.99
N ILE A 222 -4.35 -2.08 -3.78
CA ILE A 222 -5.58 -2.61 -4.39
C ILE A 222 -5.13 -3.47 -5.58
N ALA A 223 -5.70 -4.67 -5.71
CA ALA A 223 -5.28 -5.69 -6.69
C ALA A 223 -5.13 -5.18 -8.15
N SER A 224 -5.87 -4.15 -8.54
CA SER A 224 -5.87 -3.58 -9.89
C SER A 224 -4.87 -2.44 -10.12
N SER A 225 -4.37 -1.79 -9.06
CA SER A 225 -3.71 -0.48 -9.19
C SER A 225 -2.25 -0.55 -9.66
N ASN A 226 -1.52 -1.63 -9.41
CA ASN A 226 -0.07 -1.68 -9.69
C ASN A 226 0.28 -2.12 -11.11
N ARG A 227 -0.65 -2.75 -11.83
CA ARG A 227 -0.39 -3.33 -13.15
C ARG A 227 0.13 -2.30 -14.16
N ARG A 228 -0.41 -1.08 -14.16
CA ARG A 228 0.00 -0.03 -15.11
C ARG A 228 1.41 0.48 -14.84
N PHE A 229 1.75 0.68 -13.57
CA PHE A 229 3.09 1.14 -13.20
C PHE A 229 4.15 0.09 -13.52
N GLY A 230 3.85 -1.18 -13.25
CA GLY A 230 4.72 -2.30 -13.60
C GLY A 230 5.01 -2.39 -15.09
N LEU A 231 3.97 -2.23 -15.92
CA LEU A 231 4.09 -2.24 -17.38
C LEU A 231 4.74 -0.97 -17.95
N ALA A 232 4.59 0.19 -17.34
CA ALA A 232 5.10 1.44 -17.92
C ALA A 232 6.54 1.76 -17.50
N VAL A 233 6.90 1.47 -16.25
CA VAL A 233 8.18 1.89 -15.66
C VAL A 233 8.99 0.68 -15.22
N GLU A 234 8.42 -0.19 -14.38
CA GLU A 234 9.22 -1.20 -13.67
C GLU A 234 9.81 -2.26 -14.61
N GLN A 235 9.16 -2.57 -15.74
CA GLN A 235 9.71 -3.50 -16.73
C GLN A 235 11.11 -3.08 -17.25
N TYR A 236 11.38 -1.77 -17.24
CA TYR A 236 12.63 -1.15 -17.65
C TYR A 236 13.62 -0.92 -16.49
N ALA A 237 13.25 -1.26 -15.26
CA ALA A 237 14.12 -1.09 -14.08
C ALA A 237 15.37 -1.95 -14.20
N VAL A 238 16.53 -1.34 -13.97
CA VAL A 238 17.80 -2.07 -13.81
C VAL A 238 17.67 -3.00 -12.59
N PRO A 239 18.04 -4.29 -12.71
CA PRO A 239 18.01 -5.21 -11.59
C PRO A 239 18.94 -4.78 -10.45
N PHE A 240 18.59 -5.12 -9.22
CA PHE A 240 19.50 -4.90 -8.10
C PHE A 240 20.58 -5.97 -8.11
N THR A 241 21.82 -5.54 -7.88
CA THR A 241 22.93 -6.44 -7.63
C THR A 241 23.11 -6.64 -6.13
N ALA A 242 23.80 -7.71 -5.73
CA ALA A 242 24.16 -7.93 -4.34
C ALA A 242 25.18 -6.87 -3.89
N GLN A 243 24.70 -5.69 -3.52
CA GLN A 243 25.53 -4.66 -2.89
C GLN A 243 25.75 -4.99 -1.41
N GLN A 244 26.84 -4.46 -0.84
CA GLN A 244 27.17 -4.66 0.57
C GLN A 244 26.18 -4.01 1.56
N GLY A 245 25.19 -3.24 1.07
CA GLY A 245 24.24 -2.48 1.89
C GLY A 245 22.75 -2.77 1.62
N PRO A 246 21.86 -2.09 2.36
CA PRO A 246 20.43 -2.05 2.07
C PRO A 246 20.15 -1.43 0.70
N ILE A 247 19.09 -1.90 0.05
CA ILE A 247 18.56 -1.30 -1.18
C ILE A 247 17.52 -0.26 -0.76
N GLY A 248 17.85 1.02 -0.90
CA GLY A 248 16.97 2.14 -0.56
C GLY A 248 15.75 2.28 -1.47
N LEU A 249 14.73 3.02 -1.01
CA LEU A 249 13.69 3.52 -1.90
C LEU A 249 14.23 4.62 -2.81
N ASP A 250 13.48 4.85 -3.89
CA ASP A 250 13.70 5.99 -4.78
C ASP A 250 12.39 6.78 -4.93
N ALA A 251 12.50 8.04 -5.33
CA ALA A 251 11.37 8.95 -5.43
C ALA A 251 10.29 8.47 -6.41
N VAL A 252 10.68 7.81 -7.50
CA VAL A 252 9.77 7.32 -8.56
C VAL A 252 9.01 6.08 -8.09
N THR A 253 9.70 5.14 -7.45
CA THR A 253 9.08 4.00 -6.78
C THR A 253 8.16 4.47 -5.66
N THR A 254 8.54 5.49 -4.90
CA THR A 254 7.68 6.05 -3.86
C THR A 254 6.46 6.74 -4.45
N PHE A 255 6.60 7.44 -5.58
CA PHE A 255 5.45 8.00 -6.30
C PHE A 255 4.40 6.94 -6.66
N LYS A 256 4.78 5.72 -7.07
CA LYS A 256 3.85 4.58 -7.27
C LYS A 256 2.99 4.28 -6.03
N LEU A 257 3.59 4.40 -4.84
CA LEU A 257 2.96 4.13 -3.54
C LEU A 257 2.00 5.26 -3.12
N PHE A 258 2.01 6.41 -3.79
CA PHE A 258 1.15 7.53 -3.47
C PHE A 258 0.15 7.87 -4.57
N ALA A 259 0.51 7.62 -5.83
CA ALA A 259 -0.34 7.84 -6.97
C ALA A 259 -1.49 6.82 -7.03
N ALA A 260 -2.68 7.30 -7.42
CA ALA A 260 -3.84 6.45 -7.66
C ALA A 260 -3.67 5.54 -8.87
N THR A 261 -3.01 6.03 -9.92
CA THR A 261 -2.72 5.27 -11.15
C THR A 261 -1.52 5.89 -11.85
N PHE A 262 -0.87 5.16 -12.75
CA PHE A 262 0.16 5.74 -13.60
C PHE A 262 -0.45 6.82 -14.51
N PRO A 263 0.11 8.04 -14.57
CA PRO A 263 -0.38 9.10 -15.43
C PRO A 263 -0.43 8.70 -16.91
N SER A 264 -1.52 9.03 -17.60
CA SER A 264 -1.68 8.73 -19.03
C SER A 264 -1.22 9.87 -19.94
N THR A 265 -0.93 11.05 -19.40
CA THR A 265 -0.53 12.26 -20.14
C THR A 265 0.42 13.09 -19.30
N ALA A 266 1.26 13.93 -19.93
CA ALA A 266 2.17 14.85 -19.25
C ALA A 266 1.43 15.80 -18.28
N ASN A 267 0.28 16.36 -18.70
CA ASN A 267 -0.53 17.21 -17.82
C ASN A 267 -1.03 16.46 -16.57
N THR A 268 -1.44 15.20 -16.72
CA THR A 268 -1.85 14.38 -15.58
C THR A 268 -0.65 14.05 -14.68
N LEU A 269 0.53 13.82 -15.27
CA LEU A 269 1.78 13.58 -14.55
C LEU A 269 2.13 14.79 -13.69
N ASP A 270 2.18 15.99 -14.26
CA ASP A 270 2.56 17.21 -13.54
C ASP A 270 1.62 17.48 -12.36
N LYS A 271 0.31 17.27 -12.54
CA LYS A 271 -0.69 17.39 -11.46
C LYS A 271 -0.46 16.38 -10.34
N GLN A 272 -0.23 15.11 -10.69
CA GLN A 272 -0.01 14.06 -9.69
C GLN A 272 1.34 14.23 -8.98
N VAL A 273 2.40 14.61 -9.68
CA VAL A 273 3.71 14.89 -9.07
C VAL A 273 3.61 16.10 -8.14
N THR A 274 2.88 17.15 -8.52
CA THR A 274 2.61 18.29 -7.63
C THR A 274 1.88 17.85 -6.37
N ALA A 275 0.85 17.00 -6.49
CA ALA A 275 0.14 16.46 -5.33
C ALA A 275 1.03 15.57 -4.46
N PHE A 276 1.88 14.75 -5.07
CA PHE A 276 2.87 13.91 -4.39
C PHE A 276 3.88 14.75 -3.62
N ARG A 277 4.48 15.77 -4.24
CA ARG A 277 5.43 16.68 -3.58
C ARG A 277 4.82 17.36 -2.36
N LYS A 278 3.56 17.78 -2.44
CA LYS A 278 2.83 18.37 -1.30
C LYS A 278 2.58 17.40 -0.14
N ARG A 279 2.77 16.09 -0.34
CA ARG A 279 2.72 15.11 0.76
C ARG A 279 3.96 15.14 1.63
N PHE A 280 5.08 15.64 1.12
CA PHE A 280 6.34 15.66 1.86
C PHE A 280 6.67 17.08 2.28
N ILE A 281 7.20 17.22 3.50
CA ILE A 281 7.76 18.46 4.02
C ILE A 281 9.28 18.27 4.11
N PRO A 282 10.06 18.70 3.09
CA PRO A 282 11.51 18.56 3.11
C PRO A 282 12.13 19.30 4.28
N ARG A 283 12.94 18.58 5.08
CA ARG A 283 13.68 19.15 6.20
C ARG A 283 15.08 19.62 5.79
N GLY A 284 15.58 19.12 4.67
CA GLY A 284 16.85 19.55 4.08
C GLY A 284 16.81 19.58 2.56
N PRO A 285 17.97 19.87 1.94
CA PRO A 285 18.09 19.98 0.49
C PRO A 285 18.05 18.63 -0.24
N GLY A 286 18.34 17.52 0.46
CA GLY A 286 18.41 16.18 -0.14
C GLY A 286 17.06 15.74 -0.69
N LEU A 287 16.05 15.69 0.18
CA LEU A 287 14.70 15.28 -0.20
C LEU A 287 14.08 16.25 -1.21
N LYS A 288 14.36 17.55 -1.07
CA LYS A 288 13.88 18.57 -2.01
C LYS A 288 14.38 18.29 -3.43
N ALA A 289 15.68 18.02 -3.59
CA ALA A 289 16.26 17.73 -4.90
C ALA A 289 15.67 16.44 -5.50
N GLU A 290 15.55 15.37 -4.71
CA GLU A 290 14.95 14.10 -5.18
C GLU A 290 13.51 14.30 -5.67
N LEU A 291 12.70 15.06 -4.93
CA LEU A 291 11.31 15.39 -5.28
C LEU A 291 11.17 16.21 -6.57
N GLU A 292 12.13 17.10 -6.85
CA GLU A 292 12.13 17.95 -8.06
C GLU A 292 12.38 17.13 -9.33
N THR A 293 13.15 16.04 -9.25
CA THR A 293 13.48 15.19 -10.42
C THR A 293 12.39 14.20 -10.83
N VAL A 294 11.34 14.01 -10.01
CA VAL A 294 10.34 12.95 -10.23
C VAL A 294 9.60 13.10 -11.56
N ALA A 295 9.18 14.33 -11.89
CA ALA A 295 8.45 14.60 -13.13
C ALA A 295 9.32 14.28 -14.35
N ASP A 296 10.57 14.73 -14.34
CA ASP A 296 11.51 14.53 -15.46
C ASP A 296 11.83 13.05 -15.67
N LYS A 297 12.09 12.31 -14.58
CA LYS A 297 12.31 10.85 -14.64
C LYS A 297 11.11 10.11 -15.22
N LEU A 298 9.88 10.55 -14.89
CA LEU A 298 8.65 9.89 -15.32
C LEU A 298 8.16 10.30 -16.71
N ARG A 299 8.51 11.50 -17.18
CA ARG A 299 8.01 12.06 -18.46
C ARG A 299 8.34 11.16 -19.64
N GLY A 300 9.57 10.68 -19.74
CA GLY A 300 9.97 9.76 -20.82
C GLY A 300 9.25 8.41 -20.80
N PHE A 301 8.70 7.96 -19.65
CA PHE A 301 7.85 6.76 -19.61
C PHE A 301 6.41 7.04 -20.02
N VAL A 302 5.89 8.23 -19.68
CA VAL A 302 4.57 8.68 -20.13
C VAL A 302 4.56 8.86 -21.65
N ASP A 303 5.62 9.46 -22.20
CA ASP A 303 5.80 9.69 -23.64
C ASP A 303 6.30 8.45 -24.40
N ARG A 304 6.59 7.36 -23.67
CA ARG A 304 7.09 6.07 -24.20
C ARG A 304 8.42 6.16 -24.95
N THR A 305 9.27 7.10 -24.56
CA THR A 305 10.62 7.30 -25.12
C THR A 305 11.70 6.61 -24.29
N ASN A 306 11.44 6.30 -23.01
CA ASN A 306 12.40 5.63 -22.14
C ASN A 306 12.28 4.11 -22.21
N THR A 307 13.42 3.44 -22.36
CA THR A 307 13.54 1.97 -22.34
C THR A 307 14.43 1.47 -21.21
N THR A 308 14.88 2.35 -20.31
CA THR A 308 15.70 2.00 -19.15
C THR A 308 15.36 2.93 -17.99
N PHE A 309 15.21 2.35 -16.79
CA PHE A 309 14.96 3.07 -15.55
C PHE A 309 16.11 2.78 -14.57
N ILE A 310 16.99 3.76 -14.40
CA ILE A 310 18.01 3.78 -13.36
C ILE A 310 17.45 4.58 -12.20
N ARG A 311 17.43 3.95 -11.03
CA ARG A 311 16.86 4.51 -9.79
C ARG A 311 17.78 5.58 -9.25
#